data_AF-A0AAN7SX44-F1
#
_entry.id   AF-A0AAN7SX44-F1
#
_cell.length_a   1.000
_cell.length_b   1.000
_cell.length_c   1.000
_cell.angle_alpha   90.00
_cell.angle_beta   90.00
_cell.angle_gamma   90.00
#
_symmetry.space_group_name_H-M   'P 1'
#
loop_
_entity.id
_entity.type
_entity.pdbx_description
1 polymer ?
#
loop_
_entity_poly.entity_id
_entity_poly.type
_entity_poly.pdbx_seq_one_letter_code
_entity_poly.pdbx_strand_id
1 'polypeptide(L)'
;MSGSQEQMRVQMVQLCRAQQASKDAIKKMKKVLADTNSTAKWMSQKEKDISRLRKQIQELERAANALTLDDMLEILDIGREHPLFDSRKILRSTPEVSQSELALSITTDDAFREWQAADISAELFIETQLSSVSSRHVSAVSLVSSNLVQSLQDRPEATVIYFFCGHHTAMSDAMRGPSGMMRSLIIQILRLCPVRLDFVSVRLRQQLEPLNFRALCETFTRLVRQFPATTVLFCIVDSISFFEGHDIVQDCKSAVEVLQDLVYNPELGALLLLLATSPTRRNRATQRQLSEAGIRPRETNHSGVLPSTRSQNLLSTVKTDSDDDWHSDAT
;
A
#
# COMPACT_ATOMS: atom_id res chain seq x y z
N MET A 1 35.27 -106.91 9.54
CA MET A 1 35.06 -105.82 8.56
C MET A 1 33.59 -105.37 8.42
N SER A 2 32.61 -105.98 9.11
CA SER A 2 31.18 -105.64 8.99
C SER A 2 30.72 -104.39 9.75
N GLY A 3 31.33 -104.05 10.90
CA GLY A 3 30.93 -102.89 11.72
C GLY A 3 31.20 -101.53 11.08
N SER A 4 32.18 -101.43 10.18
CA SER A 4 32.56 -100.17 9.52
C SER A 4 31.59 -99.78 8.39
N GLN A 5 31.00 -100.76 7.69
CA GLN A 5 30.01 -100.49 6.64
C GLN A 5 28.66 -100.03 7.20
N GLU A 6 28.24 -100.57 8.34
CA GLU A 6 26.99 -100.17 8.97
C GLU A 6 27.09 -98.75 9.56
N GLN A 7 28.24 -98.43 10.18
CA GLN A 7 28.51 -97.08 10.69
C GLN A 7 28.53 -96.02 9.57
N MET A 8 29.07 -96.37 8.40
CA MET A 8 29.07 -95.51 7.22
C MET A 8 27.65 -95.30 6.65
N ARG A 9 26.80 -96.32 6.66
CA ARG A 9 25.38 -96.22 6.25
C ARG A 9 24.59 -95.29 7.17
N VAL A 10 24.76 -95.44 8.48
CA VAL A 10 24.11 -94.56 9.47
C VAL A 10 24.53 -93.10 9.28
N GLN A 11 25.84 -92.85 9.07
CA GLN A 11 26.35 -91.51 8.79
C GLN A 11 25.80 -90.93 7.47
N MET A 12 25.71 -91.72 6.41
CA MET A 12 25.11 -91.30 5.13
C MET A 12 23.63 -90.92 5.25
N VAL A 13 22.85 -91.70 6.00
CA VAL A 13 21.43 -91.41 6.26
C VAL A 13 21.28 -90.14 7.10
N GLN A 14 22.13 -89.94 8.11
CA GLN A 14 22.15 -88.72 8.91
C GLN A 14 22.53 -87.49 8.06
N LEU A 15 23.53 -87.62 7.17
CA LEU A 15 23.93 -86.56 6.25
C LEU A 15 22.79 -86.19 5.29
N CYS A 16 22.10 -87.19 4.71
CA CYS A 16 20.97 -86.95 3.82
C CYS A 16 19.80 -86.26 4.53
N ARG A 17 19.49 -86.66 5.77
CA ARG A 17 18.45 -86.02 6.59
C ARG A 17 18.82 -84.57 6.93
N ALA A 18 20.08 -84.33 7.30
CA ALA A 18 20.57 -82.98 7.57
C ALA A 18 20.52 -82.10 6.30
N GLN A 19 20.88 -82.65 5.14
CA GLN A 19 20.82 -81.95 3.87
C GLN A 19 19.38 -81.62 3.46
N GLN A 20 18.44 -82.54 3.69
CA GLN A 20 17.02 -82.29 3.40
C GLN A 20 16.43 -81.24 4.34
N ALA A 21 16.70 -81.33 5.64
CA ALA A 21 16.30 -80.32 6.61
C ALA A 21 16.85 -78.92 6.27
N SER A 22 18.09 -78.86 5.80
CA SER A 22 18.70 -77.60 5.32
C SER A 22 17.98 -77.04 4.09
N LYS A 23 17.64 -77.88 3.11
CA LYS A 23 16.86 -77.46 1.92
C LYS A 23 15.48 -76.92 2.30
N ASP A 24 14.79 -77.58 3.23
CA ASP A 24 13.47 -77.16 3.68
C ASP A 24 13.53 -75.85 4.49
N ALA A 25 14.56 -75.68 5.33
CA ALA A 25 14.82 -74.43 6.04
C ALA A 25 15.10 -73.27 5.07
N ILE A 26 15.92 -73.48 4.03
CA ILE A 26 16.20 -72.48 2.99
C ILE A 26 14.90 -72.10 2.25
N LYS A 27 14.06 -73.08 1.90
CA LYS A 27 12.77 -72.81 1.24
C LYS A 27 11.85 -71.97 2.13
N LYS A 28 11.79 -72.27 3.43
CA LYS A 28 11.01 -71.50 4.41
C LYS A 28 11.55 -70.07 4.54
N MET A 29 12.87 -69.90 4.63
CA MET A 29 13.50 -68.58 4.69
C MET A 29 13.25 -67.74 3.43
N LYS A 30 13.32 -68.35 2.24
CA LYS A 30 12.99 -67.66 0.98
C LYS A 30 11.54 -67.14 0.97
N LYS A 31 10.60 -67.94 1.48
CA LYS A 31 9.20 -67.52 1.61
C LYS A 31 9.06 -66.32 2.55
N VAL A 32 9.64 -66.40 3.75
CA VAL A 32 9.62 -65.29 4.73
C VAL A 32 10.24 -64.03 4.13
N LEU A 33 11.35 -64.14 3.40
CA LEU A 33 11.97 -62.99 2.74
C LEU A 33 11.07 -62.36 1.67
N ALA A 34 10.38 -63.17 0.86
CA ALA A 34 9.45 -62.68 -0.16
C ALA A 34 8.24 -61.96 0.47
N ASP A 35 7.70 -62.51 1.55
CA ASP A 35 6.59 -61.93 2.29
C ASP A 35 7.02 -60.59 2.93
N THR A 36 8.18 -60.55 3.59
CA THR A 36 8.74 -59.32 4.17
C THR A 36 9.02 -58.25 3.12
N ASN A 37 9.58 -58.62 1.96
CA ASN A 37 9.84 -57.66 0.87
C ASN A 37 8.54 -57.08 0.29
N SER A 38 7.49 -57.89 0.18
CA SER A 38 6.18 -57.43 -0.29
C SER A 38 5.55 -56.44 0.70
N THR A 39 5.63 -56.73 2.00
CA THR A 39 5.18 -55.82 3.06
C THR A 39 5.98 -54.52 3.06
N ALA A 40 7.30 -54.57 2.89
CA ALA A 40 8.15 -53.38 2.81
C ALA A 40 7.79 -52.48 1.61
N LYS A 41 7.53 -53.09 0.44
CA LYS A 41 7.06 -52.35 -0.75
C LYS A 41 5.69 -51.69 -0.51
N TRP A 42 4.76 -52.41 0.10
CA TRP A 42 3.45 -51.87 0.46
C TRP A 42 3.56 -50.69 1.42
N MET A 43 4.40 -50.79 2.46
CA MET A 43 4.64 -49.70 3.41
C MET A 43 5.27 -48.47 2.72
N SER A 44 6.27 -48.67 1.86
CA SER A 44 6.88 -47.56 1.10
C SER A 44 5.87 -46.86 0.18
N GLN A 45 4.96 -47.61 -0.43
CA GLN A 45 3.90 -47.01 -1.24
C GLN A 45 2.91 -46.23 -0.38
N LYS A 46 2.50 -46.77 0.78
CA LYS A 46 1.60 -46.07 1.71
C LYS A 46 2.21 -44.80 2.28
N GLU A 47 3.51 -44.79 2.55
CA GLU A 47 4.22 -43.59 2.98
C GLU A 47 4.16 -42.49 1.92
N LYS A 48 4.37 -42.83 0.64
CA LYS A 48 4.22 -41.89 -0.48
C LYS A 48 2.79 -41.35 -0.59
N ASP A 49 1.79 -42.22 -0.46
CA ASP A 49 0.38 -41.83 -0.51
C ASP A 49 0.02 -40.89 0.65
N ILE A 50 0.48 -41.18 1.87
CA ILE A 50 0.30 -40.33 3.05
C ILE A 50 0.96 -38.97 2.83
N SER A 51 2.19 -38.93 2.32
CA SER A 51 2.86 -37.67 2.00
C SER A 51 2.11 -36.84 0.96
N ARG A 52 1.53 -37.48 -0.07
CA ARG A 52 0.70 -36.80 -1.08
C ARG A 52 -0.58 -36.24 -0.47
N LEU A 53 -1.30 -37.04 0.32
CA LEU A 53 -2.52 -36.62 1.00
C LEU A 53 -2.27 -35.46 1.96
N ARG A 54 -1.18 -35.50 2.73
CA ARG A 54 -0.77 -34.38 3.61
C ARG A 54 -0.56 -33.08 2.84
N LYS A 55 0.09 -33.14 1.67
CA LYS A 55 0.26 -31.97 0.79
C LYS A 55 -1.09 -31.43 0.30
N GLN A 56 -2.00 -32.31 -0.13
CA GLN A 56 -3.33 -31.91 -0.58
C GLN A 56 -4.16 -31.29 0.56
N ILE A 57 -4.13 -31.86 1.75
CA ILE A 57 -4.78 -31.30 2.94
C ILE A 57 -4.23 -29.90 3.22
N GLN A 58 -2.91 -29.74 3.20
CA GLN A 58 -2.29 -28.44 3.43
C GLN A 58 -2.67 -27.39 2.37
N GLU A 59 -2.80 -27.78 1.10
CA GLU A 59 -3.28 -26.89 0.03
C GLU A 59 -4.75 -26.51 0.21
N LEU A 60 -5.61 -27.47 0.57
CA LEU A 60 -7.03 -27.23 0.84
C LEU A 60 -7.22 -26.34 2.07
N GLU A 61 -6.45 -26.56 3.14
CA GLU A 61 -6.46 -25.71 4.34
C GLU A 61 -6.00 -24.28 4.02
N ARG A 62 -4.99 -24.12 3.16
CA ARG A 62 -4.57 -22.79 2.70
C ARG A 62 -5.66 -22.09 1.89
N ALA A 63 -6.31 -22.81 0.99
CA ALA A 63 -7.40 -22.27 0.18
C ALA A 63 -8.62 -21.91 1.04
N ALA A 64 -8.98 -22.76 2.00
CA ALA A 64 -10.11 -22.53 2.92
C ALA A 64 -9.88 -21.36 3.87
N ASN A 65 -8.62 -21.10 4.25
CA ASN A 65 -8.23 -19.98 5.12
C ASN A 65 -7.77 -18.74 4.32
N ALA A 66 -7.83 -18.77 2.99
CA ALA A 66 -7.46 -17.63 2.18
C ALA A 66 -8.48 -16.52 2.36
N LEU A 67 -8.02 -15.34 2.79
CA LEU A 67 -8.88 -14.17 2.90
C LEU A 67 -9.38 -13.76 1.51
N THR A 68 -10.66 -13.46 1.45
CA THR A 68 -11.36 -12.93 0.28
C THR A 68 -11.51 -11.41 0.38
N LEU A 69 -11.94 -10.78 -0.72
CA LEU A 69 -12.35 -9.37 -0.70
C LEU A 69 -13.47 -9.11 0.33
N ASP A 70 -14.43 -10.03 0.43
CA ASP A 70 -15.55 -9.89 1.38
C ASP A 70 -15.06 -9.95 2.83
N ASP A 71 -14.11 -10.84 3.14
CA ASP A 71 -13.49 -10.88 4.47
C ASP A 71 -12.77 -9.56 4.79
N MET A 72 -12.05 -8.99 3.82
CA MET A 72 -11.37 -7.69 4.00
C MET A 72 -12.36 -6.53 4.15
N LEU A 73 -13.50 -6.55 3.44
CA LEU A 73 -14.55 -5.54 3.61
C LEU A 73 -15.16 -5.60 5.01
N GLU A 74 -15.36 -6.80 5.55
CA GLU A 74 -15.84 -7.01 6.92
C GLU A 74 -14.80 -6.56 7.95
N ILE A 75 -13.54 -7.01 7.82
CA ILE A 75 -12.45 -6.64 8.72
C ILE A 75 -12.22 -5.13 8.75
N LEU A 76 -12.29 -4.48 7.59
CA LEU A 76 -12.08 -3.04 7.46
C LEU A 76 -13.34 -2.24 7.71
N ASP A 77 -14.47 -2.86 8.09
CA ASP A 77 -15.75 -2.19 8.35
C ASP A 77 -16.17 -1.22 7.22
N ILE A 78 -15.99 -1.64 5.96
CA ILE A 78 -16.33 -0.83 4.78
C ILE A 78 -17.52 -1.47 4.05
N GLY A 79 -18.60 -0.70 3.92
CA GLY A 79 -19.74 -1.08 3.09
C GLY A 79 -19.34 -1.27 1.62
N ARG A 80 -19.97 -2.25 0.94
CA ARG A 80 -19.69 -2.62 -0.47
C ARG A 80 -19.77 -1.45 -1.46
N GLU A 81 -20.45 -0.37 -1.15
CA GLU A 81 -20.58 0.78 -2.04
C GLU A 81 -19.62 1.93 -1.73
N HIS A 82 -19.00 1.99 -0.54
CA HIS A 82 -18.51 3.26 0.02
C HIS A 82 -17.32 3.95 -0.69
N PRO A 83 -16.24 3.27 -1.14
CA PRO A 83 -15.03 3.97 -1.60
C PRO A 83 -15.08 4.54 -3.03
N LEU A 84 -16.15 4.29 -3.80
CA LEU A 84 -16.19 4.63 -5.23
C LEU A 84 -16.99 5.90 -5.57
N PHE A 85 -17.68 6.52 -4.61
CA PHE A 85 -18.63 7.61 -4.91
C PHE A 85 -18.13 9.04 -4.64
N ASP A 86 -16.94 9.22 -4.06
CA ASP A 86 -16.53 10.54 -3.59
C ASP A 86 -16.30 11.53 -4.73
N SER A 87 -15.66 11.11 -5.83
CA SER A 87 -15.43 11.96 -7.02
C SER A 87 -16.75 12.40 -7.71
N ARG A 88 -17.75 11.52 -7.77
CA ARG A 88 -19.05 11.81 -8.42
C ARG A 88 -19.84 12.91 -7.72
N LYS A 89 -19.73 13.03 -6.40
CA LYS A 89 -20.38 14.11 -5.64
C LYS A 89 -19.77 15.47 -6.01
N ILE A 90 -18.45 15.50 -6.20
CA ILE A 90 -17.71 16.70 -6.57
C ILE A 90 -18.09 17.16 -7.99
N LEU A 91 -18.08 16.24 -8.96
CA LEU A 91 -18.38 16.57 -10.36
C LEU A 91 -19.82 17.03 -10.59
N ARG A 92 -20.76 16.65 -9.72
CA ARG A 92 -22.14 17.14 -9.76
C ARG A 92 -22.31 18.55 -9.18
N SER A 93 -21.29 19.08 -8.52
CA SER A 93 -21.33 20.42 -7.93
C SER A 93 -20.94 21.45 -8.98
N THR A 94 -21.71 22.53 -9.10
CA THR A 94 -21.37 23.65 -9.98
C THR A 94 -20.32 24.54 -9.31
N PRO A 95 -19.10 24.67 -9.86
CA PRO A 95 -18.10 25.55 -9.29
C PRO A 95 -18.44 27.03 -9.53
N GLU A 96 -17.98 27.90 -8.64
CA GLU A 96 -18.00 29.34 -8.88
C GLU A 96 -17.02 29.69 -10.03
N VAL A 97 -17.25 30.81 -10.73
CA VAL A 97 -16.41 31.25 -11.86
C VAL A 97 -14.94 31.42 -11.44
N SER A 98 -14.69 32.00 -10.27
CA SER A 98 -13.34 32.16 -9.70
C SER A 98 -12.62 30.83 -9.44
N GLN A 99 -13.36 29.79 -9.08
CA GLN A 99 -12.80 28.44 -8.90
C GLN A 99 -12.47 27.78 -10.24
N SER A 100 -13.18 28.14 -11.31
CA SER A 100 -12.91 27.63 -12.66
C SER A 100 -11.63 28.22 -13.25
N GLU A 101 -11.38 29.50 -13.04
CA GLU A 101 -10.11 30.16 -13.45
C GLU A 101 -8.91 29.60 -12.68
N LEU A 102 -9.04 29.39 -11.37
CA LEU A 102 -8.00 28.76 -10.56
C LEU A 102 -7.77 27.29 -10.95
N ALA A 103 -8.82 26.54 -11.25
CA ALA A 103 -8.69 25.18 -11.76
C ALA A 103 -7.91 25.16 -13.09
N LEU A 104 -8.22 26.08 -14.00
CA LEU A 104 -7.50 26.22 -15.26
C LEU A 104 -6.02 26.52 -15.01
N SER A 105 -5.70 27.49 -14.14
CA SER A 105 -4.31 27.85 -13.86
C SER A 105 -3.51 26.67 -13.31
N ILE A 106 -4.10 25.84 -12.43
CA ILE A 106 -3.47 24.62 -11.93
C ILE A 106 -3.21 23.63 -13.06
N THR A 107 -4.18 23.40 -13.95
CA THR A 107 -4.02 22.43 -15.05
C THR A 107 -3.02 22.87 -16.12
N THR A 108 -2.80 24.18 -16.27
CA THR A 108 -1.82 24.74 -17.21
C THR A 108 -0.43 24.90 -16.60
N ASP A 109 -0.29 24.74 -15.28
CA ASP A 109 0.98 24.86 -14.56
C ASP A 109 1.98 23.80 -15.02
N ASP A 110 3.22 24.20 -15.22
CA ASP A 110 4.26 23.31 -15.73
C ASP A 110 4.58 22.19 -14.73
N ALA A 111 4.57 22.45 -13.42
CA ALA A 111 4.84 21.41 -12.42
C ALA A 111 3.73 20.36 -12.39
N PHE A 112 2.47 20.77 -12.57
CA PHE A 112 1.34 19.82 -12.70
C PHE A 112 1.49 18.95 -13.95
N ARG A 113 1.84 19.56 -15.09
CA ARG A 113 2.02 18.84 -16.36
C ARG A 113 3.23 17.92 -16.35
N GLU A 114 4.35 18.35 -15.76
CA GLU A 114 5.55 17.55 -15.55
C GLU A 114 5.25 16.34 -14.67
N TRP A 115 4.58 16.54 -13.53
CA TRP A 115 4.18 15.45 -12.64
C TRP A 115 3.24 14.45 -13.35
N GLN A 116 2.25 14.93 -14.10
CA GLN A 116 1.31 14.06 -14.82
C GLN A 116 1.99 13.24 -15.92
N ALA A 117 3.06 13.78 -16.52
CA ALA A 117 3.82 13.15 -17.60
C ALA A 117 5.07 12.40 -17.11
N ALA A 118 5.30 12.32 -15.80
CA ALA A 118 6.51 11.73 -15.24
C ALA A 118 6.64 10.24 -15.59
N ASP A 119 7.86 9.85 -15.98
CA ASP A 119 8.26 8.47 -16.28
C ASP A 119 8.94 7.78 -15.08
N ILE A 120 8.99 8.48 -13.95
CA ILE A 120 9.46 8.00 -12.66
C ILE A 120 8.43 8.32 -11.58
N SER A 121 8.47 7.56 -10.47
CA SER A 121 7.64 7.87 -9.30
C SER A 121 7.89 9.30 -8.82
N ALA A 122 6.84 10.05 -8.57
CA ALA A 122 6.90 11.45 -8.24
C ALA A 122 5.74 11.87 -7.33
N GLU A 123 5.99 12.86 -6.48
CA GLU A 123 4.97 13.50 -5.67
C GLU A 123 4.75 14.95 -6.11
N LEU A 124 3.50 15.41 -6.03
CA LEU A 124 3.12 16.79 -6.21
C LEU A 124 2.21 17.21 -5.06
N PHE A 125 2.56 18.30 -4.39
CA PHE A 125 1.73 18.94 -3.38
C PHE A 125 1.18 20.27 -3.90
N ILE A 126 -0.15 20.38 -3.97
CA ILE A 126 -0.82 21.61 -4.41
C ILE A 126 -1.44 22.30 -3.22
N GLU A 127 -0.94 23.48 -2.90
CA GLU A 127 -1.51 24.36 -1.89
C GLU A 127 -2.28 25.49 -2.56
N THR A 128 -3.54 25.70 -2.17
CA THR A 128 -4.31 26.87 -2.63
C THR A 128 -4.85 27.67 -1.47
N GLN A 129 -4.79 28.99 -1.61
CA GLN A 129 -5.37 29.89 -0.63
C GLN A 129 -6.83 30.17 -1.00
N LEU A 130 -7.77 29.55 -0.28
CA LEU A 130 -9.19 29.89 -0.43
C LEU A 130 -9.48 31.24 0.24
N SER A 131 -9.83 32.25 -0.55
CA SER A 131 -10.11 33.61 -0.07
C SER A 131 -11.49 33.79 0.57
N SER A 132 -12.42 32.85 0.42
CA SER A 132 -13.73 32.93 1.07
C SER A 132 -14.39 31.56 1.20
N VAL A 133 -14.80 31.25 2.42
CA VAL A 133 -15.56 30.04 2.75
C VAL A 133 -17.03 30.33 2.44
N SER A 134 -17.52 29.91 1.29
CA SER A 134 -18.93 29.57 1.17
C SER A 134 -19.07 28.13 1.69
N SER A 135 -19.83 27.95 2.77
CA SER A 135 -19.93 26.73 3.60
C SER A 135 -20.48 25.49 2.89
N ARG A 136 -20.57 25.49 1.56
CA ARG A 136 -21.23 24.49 0.72
C ARG A 136 -20.51 24.17 -0.60
N HIS A 137 -19.36 24.78 -0.90
CA HIS A 137 -18.77 24.71 -2.24
C HIS A 137 -17.49 23.87 -2.32
N VAL A 138 -17.39 23.10 -3.39
CA VAL A 138 -16.22 22.35 -3.85
C VAL A 138 -15.08 23.34 -4.15
N SER A 139 -13.87 23.06 -3.66
CA SER A 139 -12.69 23.87 -3.99
C SER A 139 -12.22 23.64 -5.44
N ALA A 140 -11.57 24.63 -6.06
CA ALA A 140 -10.96 24.50 -7.38
C ALA A 140 -10.03 23.29 -7.46
N VAL A 141 -9.26 23.04 -6.40
CA VAL A 141 -8.33 21.90 -6.36
C VAL A 141 -9.07 20.59 -6.28
N SER A 142 -10.14 20.51 -5.47
CA SER A 142 -11.01 19.32 -5.44
C SER A 142 -11.65 19.05 -6.80
N LEU A 143 -12.02 20.10 -7.55
CA LEU A 143 -12.52 19.98 -8.92
C LEU A 143 -11.44 19.47 -9.88
N VAL A 144 -10.22 20.00 -9.82
CA VAL A 144 -9.08 19.50 -10.61
C VAL A 144 -8.78 18.05 -10.27
N SER A 145 -8.66 17.70 -9.00
CA SER A 145 -8.47 16.33 -8.51
C SER A 145 -9.55 15.38 -9.03
N SER A 146 -10.83 15.80 -9.00
CA SER A 146 -11.93 14.95 -9.47
C SER A 146 -11.97 14.78 -11.00
N ASN A 147 -11.71 15.85 -11.76
CA ASN A 147 -11.57 15.76 -13.21
C ASN A 147 -10.37 14.90 -13.61
N LEU A 148 -9.25 15.02 -12.88
CA LEU A 148 -8.07 14.19 -13.08
C LEU A 148 -8.40 12.72 -12.85
N VAL A 149 -9.02 12.38 -11.71
CA VAL A 149 -9.50 11.01 -11.41
C VAL A 149 -10.35 10.49 -12.56
N GLN A 150 -11.36 11.24 -13.01
CA GLN A 150 -12.22 10.82 -14.11
C GLN A 150 -11.44 10.56 -15.40
N SER A 151 -10.57 11.50 -15.78
CA SER A 151 -9.77 11.40 -17.02
C SER A 151 -8.76 10.24 -17.01
N LEU A 152 -8.28 9.85 -15.83
CA LEU A 152 -7.35 8.75 -15.66
C LEU A 152 -8.06 7.40 -15.57
N GLN A 153 -9.27 7.36 -14.98
CA GLN A 153 -10.09 6.13 -14.93
C GLN A 153 -10.50 5.63 -16.32
N ASP A 154 -10.57 6.52 -17.31
CA ASP A 154 -10.83 6.17 -18.71
C ASP A 154 -9.60 5.57 -19.43
N ARG A 155 -8.42 5.54 -18.78
CA ARG A 155 -7.17 4.99 -19.35
C ARG A 155 -6.92 3.56 -18.85
N PRO A 156 -6.84 2.56 -19.73
CA PRO A 156 -6.60 1.16 -19.32
C PRO A 156 -5.29 0.93 -18.58
N GLU A 157 -4.26 1.74 -18.85
CA GLU A 157 -2.92 1.58 -18.30
C GLU A 157 -2.74 2.25 -16.92
N ALA A 158 -3.71 3.04 -16.47
CA ALA A 158 -3.66 3.78 -15.22
C ALA A 158 -4.48 3.08 -14.14
N THR A 159 -3.84 2.77 -13.01
CA THR A 159 -4.58 2.46 -11.78
C THR A 159 -4.73 3.74 -10.98
N VAL A 160 -5.97 4.08 -10.62
CA VAL A 160 -6.26 5.34 -9.90
C VAL A 160 -6.94 5.02 -8.60
N ILE A 161 -6.30 5.41 -7.49
CA ILE A 161 -6.88 5.39 -6.16
C ILE A 161 -6.94 6.82 -5.62
N TYR A 162 -7.99 7.15 -4.89
CA TYR A 162 -8.19 8.51 -4.43
C TYR A 162 -8.95 8.59 -3.12
N PHE A 163 -8.76 9.69 -2.40
CA PHE A 163 -9.53 9.97 -1.19
C PHE A 163 -9.76 11.48 -1.06
N PHE A 164 -11.02 11.89 -0.91
CA PHE A 164 -11.39 13.29 -0.75
C PHE A 164 -11.67 13.60 0.71
N CYS A 165 -10.65 14.07 1.44
CA CYS A 165 -10.72 14.31 2.89
C CYS A 165 -11.86 15.25 3.28
N GLY A 166 -12.16 16.24 2.43
CA GLY A 166 -13.26 17.19 2.65
C GLY A 166 -14.66 16.56 2.73
N HIS A 167 -14.86 15.37 2.14
CA HIS A 167 -16.12 14.63 2.24
C HIS A 167 -16.25 13.80 3.51
N HIS A 168 -15.14 13.57 4.22
CA HIS A 168 -15.09 12.70 5.40
C HIS A 168 -14.75 13.48 6.68
N THR A 169 -15.42 14.63 6.86
CA THR A 169 -15.18 15.54 7.99
C THR A 169 -16.19 15.37 9.13
N ALA A 170 -17.36 14.78 8.87
CA ALA A 170 -18.41 14.61 9.86
C ALA A 170 -17.98 13.63 10.98
N MET A 171 -18.32 13.94 12.23
CA MET A 171 -17.95 13.08 13.38
C MET A 171 -18.54 11.67 13.29
N SER A 172 -19.70 11.53 12.65
CA SER A 172 -20.38 10.25 12.45
C SER A 172 -19.89 9.49 11.22
N ASP A 173 -18.95 10.04 10.45
CA ASP A 173 -18.43 9.37 9.27
C ASP A 173 -17.40 8.31 9.68
N ALA A 174 -17.70 7.05 9.38
CA ALA A 174 -16.81 5.92 9.66
C ALA A 174 -15.46 6.04 8.92
N MET A 175 -15.40 6.81 7.84
CA MET A 175 -14.20 7.06 7.04
C MET A 175 -13.47 8.35 7.41
N ARG A 176 -13.86 9.00 8.51
CA ARG A 176 -13.17 10.19 8.99
C ARG A 176 -11.70 9.90 9.34
N GLY A 177 -10.82 10.79 8.89
CA GLY A 177 -9.43 10.82 9.31
C GLY A 177 -8.50 9.83 8.58
N PRO A 178 -7.23 9.75 9.02
CA PRO A 178 -6.18 8.95 8.37
C PRO A 178 -6.51 7.45 8.30
N SER A 179 -7.08 6.86 9.36
CA SER A 179 -7.49 5.45 9.34
C SER A 179 -8.56 5.20 8.27
N GLY A 180 -9.56 6.08 8.16
CA GLY A 180 -10.56 6.00 7.09
C GLY A 180 -9.93 6.12 5.70
N MET A 181 -9.03 7.08 5.50
CA MET A 181 -8.27 7.22 4.25
C MET A 181 -7.55 5.92 3.88
N MET A 182 -6.74 5.35 4.79
CA MET A 182 -6.00 4.12 4.50
C MET A 182 -6.93 2.93 4.20
N ARG A 183 -8.03 2.78 4.95
CA ARG A 183 -9.04 1.74 4.68
C ARG A 183 -9.64 1.90 3.27
N SER A 184 -9.97 3.13 2.86
CA SER A 184 -10.51 3.42 1.52
C SER A 184 -9.53 3.02 0.43
N LEU A 185 -8.28 3.47 0.55
CA LEU A 185 -7.24 3.20 -0.44
C LEU A 185 -6.95 1.69 -0.56
N ILE A 186 -6.93 0.96 0.57
CA ILE A 186 -6.78 -0.50 0.58
C ILE A 186 -7.92 -1.18 -0.20
N ILE A 187 -9.17 -0.84 0.08
CA ILE A 187 -10.32 -1.44 -0.62
C ILE A 187 -10.32 -1.10 -2.11
N GLN A 188 -9.91 0.12 -2.48
CA GLN A 188 -9.79 0.49 -3.89
C GLN A 188 -8.76 -0.40 -4.61
N ILE A 189 -7.58 -0.62 -4.02
CA ILE A 189 -6.57 -1.55 -4.58
C ILE A 189 -7.15 -2.96 -4.72
N LEU A 190 -7.80 -3.48 -3.68
CA LEU A 190 -8.37 -4.82 -3.68
C LEU A 190 -9.46 -5.04 -4.74
N ARG A 191 -10.13 -3.96 -5.17
CA ARG A 191 -11.15 -4.01 -6.24
C ARG A 191 -10.56 -3.85 -7.63
N LEU A 192 -9.57 -2.98 -7.77
CA LEU A 192 -8.98 -2.64 -9.06
C LEU A 192 -7.97 -3.69 -9.53
N CYS A 193 -7.35 -4.42 -8.61
CA CYS A 193 -6.23 -5.30 -8.94
C CYS A 193 -6.37 -6.67 -8.25
N PRO A 194 -6.04 -7.77 -8.96
CA PRO A 194 -5.98 -9.10 -8.38
C PRO A 194 -4.72 -9.24 -7.52
N VAL A 195 -4.78 -8.72 -6.30
CA VAL A 195 -3.71 -8.81 -5.30
C VAL A 195 -3.91 -10.04 -4.41
N ARG A 196 -2.81 -10.60 -3.88
CA ARG A 196 -2.86 -11.73 -2.96
C ARG A 196 -2.92 -11.23 -1.52
N LEU A 197 -3.68 -11.95 -0.70
CA LEU A 197 -3.86 -11.67 0.74
C LEU A 197 -3.14 -12.68 1.63
N ASP A 198 -2.26 -13.52 1.07
CA ASP A 198 -1.46 -14.52 1.80
C ASP A 198 -0.49 -13.88 2.82
N PHE A 199 -0.16 -12.61 2.64
CA PHE A 199 0.65 -11.84 3.59
C PHE A 199 -0.09 -11.47 4.88
N VAL A 200 -1.43 -11.55 4.90
CA VAL A 200 -2.26 -11.19 6.06
C VAL A 200 -2.26 -12.34 7.06
N SER A 201 -1.26 -12.32 7.93
CA SER A 201 -1.16 -13.27 9.04
C SER A 201 -2.30 -13.11 10.04
N VAL A 202 -2.52 -14.14 10.87
CA VAL A 202 -3.47 -14.08 12.01
C VAL A 202 -3.20 -12.86 12.90
N ARG A 203 -1.92 -12.53 13.14
CA ARG A 203 -1.54 -11.34 13.91
C ARG A 203 -1.94 -10.05 13.22
N LEU A 204 -1.68 -9.92 11.91
CA LEU A 204 -2.05 -8.73 11.16
C LEU A 204 -3.57 -8.56 11.14
N ARG A 205 -4.32 -9.65 10.93
CA ARG A 205 -5.79 -9.66 11.02
C ARG A 205 -6.30 -9.16 12.37
N GLN A 206 -5.77 -9.67 13.49
CA GLN A 206 -6.13 -9.22 14.84
C GLN A 206 -5.83 -7.73 15.08
N GLN A 207 -4.88 -7.14 14.35
CA GLN A 207 -4.60 -5.70 14.41
C GLN A 207 -5.49 -4.89 13.46
N LEU A 208 -5.92 -5.48 12.34
CA LEU A 208 -6.84 -4.86 11.40
C LEU A 208 -8.28 -4.79 11.93
N GLU A 209 -8.74 -5.79 12.69
CA GLU A 209 -10.07 -5.82 13.31
C GLU A 209 -10.38 -4.58 14.18
N PRO A 210 -9.48 -4.12 15.09
CA PRO A 210 -9.66 -2.85 15.81
C PRO A 210 -9.24 -1.62 14.98
N LEU A 211 -9.07 -1.75 13.66
CA LEU A 211 -8.65 -0.71 12.73
C LEU A 211 -7.33 -0.02 13.14
N ASN A 212 -6.35 -0.80 13.61
CA ASN A 212 -5.07 -0.25 14.02
C ASN A 212 -4.38 0.46 12.85
N PHE A 213 -4.10 1.75 13.01
CA PHE A 213 -3.56 2.61 11.97
C PHE A 213 -2.23 2.09 11.37
N ARG A 214 -1.33 1.57 12.21
CA ARG A 214 -0.06 0.99 11.73
C ARG A 214 -0.28 -0.27 10.90
N ALA A 215 -1.22 -1.13 11.30
CA ALA A 215 -1.58 -2.33 10.54
C ALA A 215 -2.22 -1.97 9.19
N LEU A 216 -3.01 -0.90 9.13
CA LEU A 216 -3.55 -0.36 7.87
C LEU A 216 -2.42 0.11 6.96
N CYS A 217 -1.46 0.90 7.48
CA CYS A 217 -0.30 1.34 6.71
C CYS A 217 0.54 0.16 6.20
N GLU A 218 0.83 -0.82 7.05
CA GLU A 218 1.55 -2.03 6.65
C GLU A 218 0.81 -2.80 5.54
N THR A 219 -0.50 -2.94 5.69
CA THR A 219 -1.36 -3.62 4.71
C THR A 219 -1.33 -2.89 3.37
N PHE A 220 -1.50 -1.57 3.37
CA PHE A 220 -1.41 -0.75 2.17
C PHE A 220 -0.06 -0.90 1.47
N THR A 221 1.05 -0.75 2.21
CA THR A 221 2.41 -0.92 1.67
C THR A 221 2.62 -2.30 1.05
N ARG A 222 2.14 -3.37 1.71
CA ARG A 222 2.23 -4.74 1.19
C ARG A 222 1.37 -4.97 -0.04
N LEU A 223 0.26 -4.26 -0.20
CA LEU A 223 -0.57 -4.32 -1.41
C LEU A 223 0.08 -3.58 -2.57
N VAL A 224 0.58 -2.35 -2.35
CA VAL A 224 1.25 -1.56 -3.40
C VAL A 224 2.51 -2.27 -3.92
N ARG A 225 3.24 -3.00 -3.08
CA ARG A 225 4.41 -3.79 -3.49
C ARG A 225 4.10 -4.99 -4.38
N GLN A 226 2.83 -5.39 -4.52
CA GLN A 226 2.45 -6.51 -5.39
C GLN A 226 2.18 -6.07 -6.83
N PHE A 227 2.16 -4.78 -7.12
CA PHE A 227 1.91 -4.30 -8.46
C PHE A 227 3.03 -4.69 -9.44
N PRO A 228 2.69 -5.11 -10.67
CA PRO A 228 3.67 -5.33 -11.73
C PRO A 228 4.47 -4.06 -12.04
N ALA A 229 5.71 -4.24 -12.53
CA ALA A 229 6.57 -3.10 -12.86
C ALA A 229 6.07 -2.23 -14.03
N THR A 230 5.10 -2.74 -14.79
CA THR A 230 4.46 -2.01 -15.88
C THR A 230 3.29 -1.15 -15.43
N THR A 231 2.91 -1.18 -14.15
CA THR A 231 1.75 -0.43 -13.66
C THR A 231 2.13 0.99 -13.26
N VAL A 232 1.32 1.96 -13.71
CA VAL A 232 1.29 3.32 -13.18
C VAL A 232 0.15 3.45 -12.18
N LEU A 233 0.49 3.70 -10.92
CA LEU A 233 -0.47 3.92 -9.84
C LEU A 233 -0.54 5.42 -9.52
N PHE A 234 -1.67 6.05 -9.82
CA PHE A 234 -2.01 7.38 -9.36
C PHE A 234 -2.69 7.30 -7.99
N CYS A 235 -2.10 7.96 -7.00
CA CYS A 235 -2.67 8.10 -5.66
C CYS A 235 -3.02 9.57 -5.41
N ILE A 236 -4.31 9.90 -5.30
CA ILE A 236 -4.78 11.28 -5.17
C ILE A 236 -5.42 11.48 -3.80
N VAL A 237 -4.79 12.26 -2.93
CA VAL A 237 -5.30 12.62 -1.60
C VAL A 237 -5.68 14.10 -1.61
N ASP A 238 -6.98 14.36 -1.71
CA ASP A 238 -7.48 15.73 -1.82
C ASP A 238 -7.83 16.34 -0.46
N SER A 239 -7.39 17.58 -0.26
CA SER A 239 -7.68 18.41 0.90
C SER A 239 -7.20 17.84 2.24
N ILE A 240 -5.95 17.39 2.30
CA ILE A 240 -5.37 16.76 3.50
C ILE A 240 -5.38 17.66 4.73
N SER A 241 -5.45 18.97 4.55
CA SER A 241 -5.54 19.95 5.64
C SER A 241 -6.77 19.80 6.52
N PHE A 242 -7.82 19.09 6.09
CA PHE A 242 -8.94 18.74 6.96
C PHE A 242 -8.56 17.85 8.15
N PHE A 243 -7.36 17.25 8.15
CA PHE A 243 -6.86 16.43 9.25
C PHE A 243 -5.93 17.16 10.23
N GLU A 244 -5.66 18.46 10.01
CA GLU A 244 -4.70 19.26 10.78
C GLU A 244 -5.17 19.67 12.19
N GLY A 245 -6.47 19.54 12.50
CA GLY A 245 -7.08 20.18 13.68
C GLY A 245 -7.28 19.32 14.94
N HIS A 246 -6.79 18.09 15.02
CA HIS A 246 -7.21 17.12 16.06
C HIS A 246 -6.10 16.15 16.50
N ASP A 247 -6.41 15.26 17.46
CA ASP A 247 -5.58 14.13 17.93
C ASP A 247 -5.10 13.17 16.82
N ILE A 248 -5.55 13.37 15.58
CA ILE A 248 -5.25 12.57 14.39
C ILE A 248 -4.07 13.13 13.57
N VAL A 249 -3.48 14.27 13.95
CA VAL A 249 -2.38 14.91 13.20
C VAL A 249 -1.18 13.96 13.06
N GLN A 250 -0.84 13.22 14.12
CA GLN A 250 0.30 12.30 14.08
C GLN A 250 0.06 11.12 13.13
N ASP A 251 -1.15 10.56 13.13
CA ASP A 251 -1.53 9.51 12.18
C ASP A 251 -1.61 10.05 10.76
N CYS A 252 -2.05 11.31 10.58
CA CYS A 252 -2.07 11.96 9.27
C CYS A 252 -0.66 12.12 8.71
N LYS A 253 0.25 12.64 9.53
CA LYS A 253 1.67 12.76 9.18
C LYS A 253 2.25 11.39 8.82
N SER A 254 1.98 10.39 9.65
CA SER A 254 2.45 9.01 9.42
C SER A 254 1.87 8.41 8.13
N ALA A 255 0.61 8.73 7.77
CA ALA A 255 0.00 8.26 6.54
C ALA A 255 0.69 8.87 5.31
N VAL A 256 0.97 10.19 5.36
CA VAL A 256 1.70 10.88 4.30
C VAL A 256 3.11 10.31 4.18
N GLU A 257 3.82 10.16 5.30
CA GLU A 257 5.17 9.56 5.32
C GLU A 257 5.17 8.18 4.67
N VAL A 258 4.17 7.33 4.94
CA VAL A 258 4.03 6.02 4.27
C VAL A 258 3.84 6.14 2.75
N LEU A 259 3.04 7.10 2.29
CA LEU A 259 2.85 7.35 0.85
C LEU A 259 4.13 7.87 0.20
N GLN A 260 4.85 8.78 0.85
CA GLN A 260 6.11 9.33 0.38
C GLN A 260 7.22 8.27 0.35
N ASP A 261 7.33 7.46 1.41
CA ASP A 261 8.26 6.34 1.48
C ASP A 261 8.06 5.38 0.31
N LEU A 262 6.81 5.14 -0.11
CA LEU A 262 6.51 4.34 -1.30
C LEU A 262 6.96 5.02 -2.60
N VAL A 263 6.71 6.33 -2.76
CA VAL A 263 7.15 7.10 -3.94
C VAL A 263 8.67 7.02 -4.11
N TYR A 264 9.43 7.15 -3.02
CA TYR A 264 10.88 7.14 -3.03
C TYR A 264 11.52 5.75 -2.88
N ASN A 265 10.73 4.68 -2.81
CA ASN A 265 11.25 3.33 -2.65
C ASN A 265 11.75 2.77 -4.00
N PRO A 266 13.07 2.57 -4.19
CA PRO A 266 13.61 2.04 -5.45
C PRO A 266 13.24 0.57 -5.68
N GLU A 267 12.79 -0.15 -4.65
CA GLU A 267 12.30 -1.53 -4.77
C GLU A 267 10.83 -1.59 -5.20
N LEU A 268 10.14 -0.45 -5.29
CA LEU A 268 8.79 -0.41 -5.82
C LEU A 268 8.86 -0.65 -7.32
N GLY A 269 8.36 -1.81 -7.77
CA GLY A 269 8.34 -2.14 -9.19
C GLY A 269 7.46 -1.18 -9.99
N ALA A 270 6.32 -0.78 -9.42
CA ALA A 270 5.35 0.10 -10.06
C ALA A 270 5.74 1.58 -9.95
N LEU A 271 5.33 2.38 -10.95
CA LEU A 271 5.48 3.82 -10.95
C LEU A 271 4.35 4.45 -10.12
N LEU A 272 4.69 5.10 -9.01
CA LEU A 272 3.72 5.74 -8.11
C LEU A 272 3.74 7.26 -8.28
N LEU A 273 2.60 7.80 -8.71
CA LEU A 273 2.36 9.25 -8.81
C LEU A 273 1.43 9.69 -7.67
N LEU A 274 1.98 10.37 -6.68
CA LEU A 274 1.25 10.91 -5.54
C LEU A 274 0.86 12.36 -5.80
N LEU A 275 -0.44 12.67 -5.74
CA LEU A 275 -0.95 14.04 -5.67
C LEU A 275 -1.58 14.25 -4.30
N ALA A 276 -1.08 15.21 -3.54
CA ALA A 276 -1.70 15.65 -2.30
C ALA A 276 -2.09 17.12 -2.41
N THR A 277 -3.25 17.49 -1.88
CA THR A 277 -3.74 18.87 -1.99
C THR A 277 -4.15 19.44 -0.64
N SER A 278 -3.98 20.75 -0.47
CA SER A 278 -4.43 21.49 0.72
C SER A 278 -5.11 22.80 0.31
N PRO A 279 -6.42 22.94 0.56
CA PRO A 279 -7.07 24.24 0.59
C PRO A 279 -6.74 24.93 1.92
N THR A 280 -5.63 25.66 1.98
CA THR A 280 -5.19 26.29 3.23
C THR A 280 -6.09 27.49 3.57
N ARG A 281 -6.68 27.46 4.78
CA ARG A 281 -7.07 28.69 5.48
C ARG A 281 -5.83 29.22 6.18
N ARG A 282 -5.46 30.49 5.97
CA ARG A 282 -4.30 31.11 6.63
C ARG A 282 -4.30 30.85 8.15
N ASN A 283 -3.54 29.86 8.59
CA ASN A 283 -3.13 29.70 9.97
C ASN A 283 -1.63 29.36 9.98
N ARG A 284 -0.81 30.31 10.44
CA ARG A 284 0.67 30.26 10.34
C ARG A 284 1.30 29.09 11.12
N ALA A 285 0.54 28.45 12.01
CA ALA A 285 1.00 27.30 12.78
C ALA A 285 1.11 26.03 11.91
N THR A 286 0.19 25.81 10.97
CA THR A 286 0.15 24.61 10.12
C THR A 286 1.23 24.63 9.04
N GLN A 287 1.57 25.82 8.54
CA GLN A 287 2.67 25.99 7.60
C GLN A 287 4.05 25.64 8.20
N ARG A 288 4.24 25.75 9.52
CA ARG A 288 5.46 25.31 10.20
C ARG A 288 5.53 23.78 10.31
N GLN A 289 4.43 23.11 10.63
CA GLN A 289 4.45 21.66 10.87
C GLN A 289 4.65 20.82 9.59
N LEU A 290 4.10 21.26 8.45
CA LEU A 290 4.29 20.58 7.16
C LEU A 290 5.68 20.84 6.57
N SER A 291 6.21 22.06 6.71
CA SER A 291 7.60 22.36 6.30
C SER A 291 8.64 21.66 7.19
N GLU A 292 8.36 21.49 8.49
CA GLU A 292 9.17 20.69 9.42
C GLU A 292 9.10 19.17 9.12
N ALA A 293 8.05 18.69 8.47
CA ALA A 293 7.90 17.30 8.03
C ALA A 293 8.61 16.98 6.70
N GLY A 294 9.36 17.93 6.12
CA GLY A 294 10.08 17.71 4.86
C GLY A 294 9.22 17.85 3.60
N ILE A 295 7.92 18.14 3.77
CA ILE A 295 7.00 18.46 2.67
C ILE A 295 7.28 19.91 2.28
N ARG A 296 8.25 20.12 1.38
CA ARG A 296 8.51 21.44 0.81
C ARG A 296 7.57 21.66 -0.36
N PRO A 297 6.68 22.67 -0.33
CA PRO A 297 6.12 23.19 -1.55
C PRO A 297 7.30 23.63 -2.41
N ARG A 298 7.38 23.15 -3.66
CA ARG A 298 8.17 23.86 -4.66
C ARG A 298 7.45 25.20 -4.79
N GLU A 299 8.04 26.27 -4.27
CA GLU A 299 7.49 27.62 -4.34
C GLU A 299 7.24 27.95 -5.82
N THR A 300 6.02 27.72 -6.31
CA THR A 300 5.54 28.36 -7.52
C THR A 300 5.35 29.81 -7.14
N ASN A 301 6.24 30.67 -7.66
CA ASN A 301 6.21 32.12 -7.53
C ASN A 301 4.93 32.72 -8.15
N HIS A 302 3.75 32.41 -7.62
CA HIS A 302 2.49 32.99 -8.06
C HIS A 302 1.66 33.37 -6.84
N SER A 303 2.16 34.38 -6.14
CA SER A 303 1.30 35.38 -5.53
C SER A 303 0.62 36.18 -6.66
N GLY A 304 -0.71 36.07 -6.80
CA GLY A 304 -1.52 36.96 -7.64
C GLY A 304 -2.95 36.44 -7.73
N VAL A 305 -4.02 37.22 -7.52
CA VAL A 305 -4.17 38.64 -7.80
C VAL A 305 -5.23 39.27 -6.87
N LEU A 306 -4.94 40.45 -6.32
CA LEU A 306 -5.84 41.61 -6.46
C LEU A 306 -4.99 42.88 -6.72
N PRO A 307 -5.46 43.82 -7.55
CA PRO A 307 -4.72 45.01 -7.93
C PRO A 307 -5.00 46.19 -6.99
N SER A 308 -3.99 47.00 -6.69
CA SER A 308 -4.16 48.46 -6.65
C SER A 308 -2.80 49.19 -6.64
N THR A 309 -2.60 49.96 -7.71
CA THR A 309 -1.84 51.22 -7.80
C THR A 309 -1.45 51.91 -6.50
N ARG A 310 -0.18 52.34 -6.36
CA ARG A 310 0.23 53.76 -6.50
C ARG A 310 1.75 53.94 -6.35
N SER A 311 2.35 54.42 -7.44
CA SER A 311 3.40 55.42 -7.60
C SER A 311 4.34 55.82 -6.43
N GLN A 312 5.63 55.84 -6.81
CA GLN A 312 6.59 56.96 -6.68
C GLN A 312 7.58 57.02 -5.50
N ASN A 313 8.80 57.44 -5.92
CA ASN A 313 9.98 57.92 -5.19
C ASN A 313 10.91 56.81 -4.66
N LEU A 314 12.04 56.46 -5.29
CA LEU A 314 13.20 57.28 -5.73
C LEU A 314 13.74 58.17 -4.59
N LEU A 315 14.83 57.69 -3.98
CA LEU A 315 16.01 58.40 -3.44
C LEU A 315 16.85 57.32 -2.73
N SER A 316 17.86 56.74 -3.38
CA SER A 316 19.26 57.18 -3.30
C SER A 316 19.70 57.55 -1.88
N THR A 317 20.58 56.72 -1.30
CA THR A 317 21.70 57.25 -0.52
C THR A 317 22.89 56.32 -0.67
N VAL A 318 23.80 56.78 -1.51
CA VAL A 318 25.21 56.44 -1.55
C VAL A 318 25.77 56.65 -0.14
N LYS A 319 26.46 55.64 0.41
CA LYS A 319 27.39 55.84 1.52
C LYS A 319 28.68 56.41 0.95
N THR A 320 29.02 57.63 1.35
CA THR A 320 30.40 58.11 1.35
C THR A 320 30.80 58.33 2.80
N ASP A 321 31.85 57.63 3.21
CA ASP A 321 32.69 57.99 4.34
C ASP A 321 33.36 59.34 4.06
N SER A 322 33.39 60.20 5.09
CA SER A 322 34.58 60.97 5.53
C SER A 322 34.13 62.08 6.48
N ASP A 323 34.55 61.95 7.73
CA ASP A 323 35.29 62.92 8.54
C ASP A 323 34.93 64.42 8.56
N ASP A 324 35.17 64.97 9.75
CA ASP A 324 35.38 66.37 10.11
C ASP A 324 34.12 67.26 10.27
N ASP A 325 34.01 68.20 11.20
CA ASP A 325 34.68 68.56 12.45
C ASP A 325 33.92 69.83 12.97
N TRP A 326 34.01 70.11 14.27
CA TRP A 326 33.75 71.40 14.96
C TRP A 326 32.38 72.14 14.97
N HIS A 327 31.95 72.42 16.22
CA HIS A 327 31.34 73.65 16.79
C HIS A 327 30.02 74.19 16.18
N SER A 328 29.16 74.95 16.85
CA SER A 328 28.82 75.34 18.22
C SER A 328 27.62 76.29 18.05
N ASP A 329 26.81 76.39 19.09
CA ASP A 329 26.04 77.58 19.49
C ASP A 329 24.78 78.05 18.72
N ALA A 330 23.72 78.12 19.53
CA ALA A 330 22.83 79.26 19.75
C ALA A 330 22.10 79.88 18.55
N THR A 331 20.77 79.78 18.51
CA THR A 331 19.84 80.66 19.25
C THR A 331 18.41 80.12 19.18
#